data_AF-A0A7K4CA00-F1
#
_entry.id   AF-A0A7K4CA00-F1
#
_cell.length_a   1.000
_cell.length_b   1.000
_cell.length_c   1.000
_cell.angle_alpha   90.00
_cell.angle_beta   90.00
_cell.angle_gamma   90.00
#
_symmetry.space_group_name_H-M   'P 1'
#
loop_
_entity.id
_entity.type
_entity.pdbx_description
1 polymer ?
#
loop_
_entity_poly.entity_id
_entity_poly.type
_entity_poly.pdbx_seq_one_letter_code
_entity_poly.pdbx_strand_id
1 'polypeptide(L)'
;MAGDWQPPGKDCGACGAASCADFLVLMQRGEKVPEDCPFHALCSGPAAGTCGADTARDAEYSGTDVSGRSYDFVLGPLTNEPSARKIILPFRADLVERWNIVPGDIVLGRPMGQGCPVQHVLRVIDANPVTGVLTCHTIGPKAARKGTVKDVQAYHVIGFEGFAMVVKKAPEFGLRQSFLPSFCMMDTAHTGFVNMVLVQSGKLHVRVEDIRVL
;
A
#
# COMPACT_ATOMS: atom_id res chain seq x y z
N MET A 1 30.96 -6.81 -6.59
CA MET A 1 29.76 -7.62 -6.84
C MET A 1 28.70 -7.10 -5.91
N ALA A 2 27.61 -6.53 -6.44
CA ALA A 2 26.51 -6.06 -5.63
C ALA A 2 25.97 -7.26 -4.84
N GLY A 3 25.98 -7.16 -3.51
CA GLY A 3 25.40 -8.18 -2.63
C GLY A 3 23.91 -8.36 -2.92
N ASP A 4 23.33 -9.43 -2.34
CA ASP A 4 21.97 -9.95 -2.56
C ASP A 4 20.80 -8.99 -2.22
N TRP A 5 21.00 -7.68 -2.27
CA TRP A 5 20.00 -6.68 -1.96
C TRP A 5 19.00 -6.50 -3.12
N GLN A 6 17.70 -6.50 -2.79
CA GLN A 6 16.62 -6.19 -3.72
C GLN A 6 15.84 -4.93 -3.32
N PRO A 7 15.38 -4.12 -4.29
CA PRO A 7 14.57 -2.95 -4.03
C PRO A 7 13.16 -3.33 -3.51
N PRO A 8 12.50 -2.46 -2.73
CA PRO A 8 11.30 -2.79 -1.94
C PRO A 8 10.00 -2.99 -2.74
N GLY A 9 10.06 -3.07 -4.08
CA GLY A 9 8.89 -3.27 -4.94
C GLY A 9 7.85 -2.13 -4.96
N LYS A 10 8.16 -0.96 -4.38
CA LYS A 10 7.22 0.17 -4.20
C LYS A 10 7.01 1.04 -5.45
N ASP A 11 7.85 0.91 -6.49
CA ASP A 11 7.78 1.68 -7.74
C ASP A 11 7.64 3.21 -7.54
N CYS A 12 8.33 3.75 -6.52
CA CYS A 12 8.21 5.15 -6.10
C CYS A 12 8.81 6.15 -7.10
N GLY A 13 9.78 5.70 -7.92
CA GLY A 13 10.49 6.56 -8.88
C GLY A 13 11.46 7.57 -8.26
N ALA A 14 11.68 7.56 -6.95
CA ALA A 14 12.56 8.51 -6.26
C ALA A 14 14.04 8.35 -6.64
N CYS A 15 14.47 7.14 -7.00
CA CYS A 15 15.83 6.86 -7.50
C CYS A 15 16.02 7.19 -8.99
N GLY A 16 14.98 7.70 -9.67
CA GLY A 16 14.99 8.02 -11.10
C GLY A 16 14.63 6.86 -12.04
N ALA A 17 14.63 5.62 -11.57
CA ALA A 17 14.26 4.44 -12.36
C ALA A 17 12.73 4.33 -12.60
N ALA A 18 12.34 3.53 -13.60
CA ALA A 18 10.95 3.42 -14.00
C ALA A 18 10.07 2.52 -13.14
N SER A 19 10.67 1.54 -12.52
CA SER A 19 10.11 0.61 -11.54
C SER A 19 11.26 0.06 -10.70
N CYS A 20 10.96 -0.67 -9.63
CA CYS A 20 11.96 -1.41 -8.88
C CYS A 20 12.67 -2.46 -9.77
N ALA A 21 11.95 -3.06 -10.73
CA ALA A 21 12.56 -3.96 -11.72
C ALA A 21 13.50 -3.24 -12.69
N ASP A 22 13.12 -2.06 -13.18
CA ASP A 22 13.99 -1.23 -14.04
C ASP A 22 15.24 -0.74 -13.28
N PHE A 23 15.10 -0.44 -11.99
CA PHE A 23 16.24 -0.10 -11.13
C PHE A 23 17.26 -1.24 -11.07
N LEU A 24 16.81 -2.49 -10.96
CA LEU A 24 17.70 -3.67 -11.01
C LEU A 24 18.44 -3.77 -12.34
N VAL A 25 17.77 -3.50 -13.47
CA VAL A 25 18.40 -3.48 -14.80
C VAL A 25 19.48 -2.39 -14.88
N LEU A 26 19.22 -1.20 -14.35
CA LEU A 26 20.19 -0.10 -14.31
C LEU A 26 21.38 -0.43 -13.39
N MET A 27 21.16 -1.11 -12.27
CA MET A 27 22.23 -1.61 -11.40
C MET A 27 23.10 -2.65 -12.10
N GLN A 28 22.49 -3.58 -12.83
CA GLN A 28 23.23 -4.59 -13.61
C GLN A 28 24.11 -3.96 -14.70
N ARG A 29 23.71 -2.81 -15.23
CA ARG A 29 24.50 -2.01 -16.20
C ARG A 29 25.56 -1.12 -15.56
N GLY A 30 25.62 -1.05 -14.22
CA GLY A 30 26.53 -0.16 -13.49
C GLY A 30 26.13 1.31 -13.53
N GLU A 31 24.91 1.63 -13.98
CA GLU A 31 24.39 3.00 -14.05
C GLU A 31 23.79 3.47 -12.70
N LYS A 32 23.55 2.54 -11.77
CA LYS A 32 23.01 2.76 -10.43
C LYS A 32 23.70 1.87 -9.41
N VAL A 33 23.74 2.32 -8.16
CA VAL A 33 24.19 1.55 -6.99
C VAL A 33 23.04 1.36 -6.00
N PRO A 34 23.05 0.35 -5.11
CA PRO A 34 21.97 0.12 -4.14
C PRO A 34 21.59 1.37 -3.36
N GLU A 35 22.58 2.17 -2.95
CA GLU A 35 22.44 3.41 -2.17
C GLU A 35 21.64 4.51 -2.90
N ASP A 36 21.49 4.42 -4.24
CA ASP A 36 20.62 5.32 -5.00
C ASP A 36 19.13 5.09 -4.70
N CYS A 37 18.78 3.94 -4.09
CA CYS A 37 17.44 3.70 -3.59
C CYS A 37 17.28 4.36 -2.21
N PRO A 38 16.30 5.27 -2.01
CA PRO A 38 16.09 5.91 -0.70
C PRO A 38 15.65 4.92 0.40
N PHE A 39 15.35 3.68 0.03
CA PHE A 39 14.99 2.60 0.94
C PHE A 39 16.13 1.60 1.18
N HIS A 40 17.33 1.81 0.61
CA HIS A 40 18.46 0.88 0.76
C HIS A 40 18.75 0.58 2.24
N ALA A 41 19.02 1.63 3.03
CA ALA A 41 19.35 1.50 4.45
C ALA A 41 18.26 0.84 5.31
N LEU A 42 17.00 0.88 4.87
CA LEU A 42 15.88 0.23 5.56
C LEU A 42 15.83 -1.29 5.30
N CYS A 43 16.46 -1.76 4.22
CA CYS A 43 16.47 -3.15 3.79
C CYS A 43 17.87 -3.82 3.90
N SER A 44 18.85 -3.15 4.50
CA SER A 44 20.23 -3.65 4.69
C SER A 44 20.53 -4.14 6.11
N GLY A 45 19.50 -4.36 6.94
CA GLY A 45 19.63 -4.78 8.34
C GLY A 45 19.94 -6.28 8.51
N PRO A 46 20.30 -6.72 9.73
CA PRO A 46 20.70 -8.11 10.03
C PRO A 46 19.57 -9.17 9.90
N ALA A 47 18.42 -8.79 9.33
CA ALA A 47 17.33 -9.69 8.94
C ALA A 47 17.40 -10.10 7.44
N ALA A 48 18.49 -9.77 6.75
CA ALA A 48 18.76 -10.08 5.35
C ALA A 48 18.80 -11.60 5.08
N GLY A 49 17.63 -12.16 4.79
CA GLY A 49 17.42 -13.55 4.41
C GLY A 49 16.58 -13.66 3.15
N THR A 50 17.27 -13.73 2.00
CA THR A 50 16.77 -14.24 0.70
C THR A 50 15.45 -13.62 0.20
N CYS A 51 15.55 -12.49 -0.48
CA CYS A 51 14.53 -11.98 -1.39
C CYS A 51 14.46 -12.88 -2.64
N GLY A 52 13.56 -13.87 -2.60
CA GLY A 52 13.40 -14.91 -3.61
C GLY A 52 12.05 -14.81 -4.29
N ALA A 53 12.08 -14.79 -5.63
CA ALA A 53 10.97 -14.67 -6.56
C ALA A 53 9.70 -15.47 -6.18
N ASP A 54 8.66 -14.81 -5.68
CA ASP A 54 7.26 -15.17 -5.91
C ASP A 54 6.30 -14.03 -5.49
N THR A 55 5.94 -13.17 -6.46
CA THR A 55 4.75 -12.28 -6.55
C THR A 55 4.14 -11.60 -5.29
N ALA A 56 4.88 -11.45 -4.20
CA ALA A 56 4.48 -10.75 -2.99
C ALA A 56 5.57 -9.80 -2.51
N ARG A 57 6.03 -8.89 -3.37
CA ARG A 57 6.85 -7.68 -3.07
C ARG A 57 7.56 -7.73 -1.71
N ASP A 58 8.76 -8.29 -1.72
CA ASP A 58 9.66 -8.54 -0.59
C ASP A 58 10.11 -7.23 0.09
N ALA A 59 9.19 -6.56 0.79
CA ALA A 59 9.55 -5.63 1.85
C ALA A 59 9.84 -6.47 3.10
N GLU A 60 11.01 -6.27 3.71
CA GLU A 60 11.26 -6.82 5.05
C GLU A 60 10.35 -6.11 6.06
N TYR A 61 9.53 -6.90 6.74
CA TYR A 61 8.59 -6.43 7.75
C TYR A 61 9.16 -6.76 9.13
N SER A 62 9.67 -5.75 9.83
CA SER A 62 10.32 -5.92 11.14
C SER A 62 9.37 -6.44 12.24
N GLY A 63 8.06 -6.36 12.02
CA GLY A 63 7.02 -6.65 13.01
C GLY A 63 6.69 -5.45 13.89
N THR A 64 7.36 -4.32 13.68
CA THR A 64 7.10 -3.03 14.32
C THR A 64 7.09 -1.89 13.31
N ASP A 65 6.31 -0.85 13.57
CA ASP A 65 6.24 0.33 12.72
C ASP A 65 7.41 1.31 13.00
N VAL A 66 7.47 2.42 12.26
CA VAL A 66 8.50 3.47 12.38
C VAL A 66 8.60 4.08 13.79
N SER A 67 7.56 3.95 14.62
CA SER A 67 7.54 4.40 16.02
C SER A 67 7.90 3.30 17.02
N GLY A 68 8.22 2.09 16.55
CA GLY A 68 8.55 0.92 17.36
C GLY A 68 7.33 0.14 17.88
N ARG A 69 6.12 0.44 17.39
CA ARG A 69 4.90 -0.25 17.83
C ARG A 69 4.68 -1.52 17.02
N SER A 70 4.35 -2.63 17.69
CA SER A 70 4.06 -3.86 16.97
C SER A 70 2.70 -3.85 16.28
N TYR A 71 2.65 -4.39 15.07
CA TYR A 71 1.40 -4.69 14.37
C TYR A 71 1.10 -6.20 14.37
N ASP A 72 -0.18 -6.57 14.30
CA ASP A 72 -0.62 -7.97 14.33
C ASP A 72 -0.34 -8.70 13.02
N PHE A 73 -0.54 -8.02 11.88
CA PHE A 73 -0.30 -8.57 10.55
C PHE A 73 -0.03 -7.48 9.51
N VAL A 74 0.49 -7.87 8.35
CA VAL A 74 0.61 -7.02 7.16
C VAL A 74 -0.57 -7.30 6.24
N LEU A 75 -1.19 -6.25 5.70
CA LEU A 75 -2.25 -6.39 4.70
C LEU A 75 -1.70 -6.26 3.29
N GLY A 76 -1.68 -7.38 2.58
CA GLY A 76 -1.17 -7.54 1.23
C GLY A 76 -2.24 -7.49 0.13
N PRO A 77 -1.81 -7.48 -1.13
CA PRO A 77 -2.71 -7.54 -2.28
C PRO A 77 -3.52 -8.84 -2.32
N LEU A 78 -4.71 -8.76 -2.91
CA LEU A 78 -5.43 -9.95 -3.38
C LEU A 78 -4.76 -10.53 -4.63
N THR A 79 -5.17 -11.73 -5.02
CA THR A 79 -4.61 -12.42 -6.19
C THR A 79 -4.74 -11.55 -7.44
N ASN A 80 -3.61 -11.36 -8.16
CA ASN A 80 -3.50 -10.54 -9.36
C ASN A 80 -3.80 -9.04 -9.17
N GLU A 81 -3.79 -8.54 -7.93
CA GLU A 81 -3.97 -7.11 -7.65
C GLU A 81 -2.63 -6.43 -7.29
N PRO A 82 -2.45 -5.16 -7.68
CA PRO A 82 -1.20 -4.45 -7.44
C PRO A 82 -1.03 -3.98 -5.99
N SER A 83 -2.08 -3.96 -5.16
CA SER A 83 -2.01 -3.62 -3.75
C SER A 83 -3.20 -4.20 -3.01
N ALA A 84 -3.20 -4.16 -1.68
CA ALA A 84 -4.45 -4.27 -0.93
C ALA A 84 -5.44 -3.20 -1.45
N ARG A 85 -6.73 -3.53 -1.48
CA ARG A 85 -7.77 -2.57 -1.82
C ARG A 85 -7.90 -1.59 -0.66
N LYS A 86 -8.00 -0.32 -1.01
CA LYS A 86 -8.23 0.79 -0.10
C LYS A 86 -9.60 1.37 -0.40
N ILE A 87 -10.44 1.46 0.62
CA ILE A 87 -11.80 1.98 0.52
C ILE A 87 -11.79 3.38 1.11
N ILE A 88 -12.14 4.37 0.30
CA ILE A 88 -12.07 5.78 0.67
C ILE A 88 -13.40 6.50 0.46
N LEU A 89 -13.62 7.53 1.25
CA LEU A 89 -14.71 8.49 1.10
C LEU A 89 -14.10 9.89 0.99
N PRO A 90 -14.13 10.53 -0.20
CA PRO A 90 -13.77 11.93 -0.34
C PRO A 90 -14.53 12.80 0.65
N PHE A 91 -13.90 13.83 1.23
CA PHE A 91 -14.59 14.76 2.13
C PHE A 91 -15.78 15.45 1.44
N ARG A 92 -15.70 15.56 0.12
CA ARG A 92 -16.80 15.94 -0.77
C ARG A 92 -17.20 14.75 -1.63
N ALA A 93 -18.12 13.93 -1.13
CA ALA A 93 -18.62 12.76 -1.83
C ALA A 93 -19.25 13.12 -3.20
N ASP A 94 -19.83 14.31 -3.34
CA ASP A 94 -20.43 14.81 -4.57
C ASP A 94 -19.42 14.95 -5.74
N LEU A 95 -18.11 14.99 -5.45
CA LEU A 95 -17.07 15.03 -6.49
C LEU A 95 -17.04 13.75 -7.33
N VAL A 96 -17.44 12.61 -6.76
CA VAL A 96 -17.51 11.34 -7.50
C VAL A 96 -18.47 11.47 -8.68
N GLU A 97 -19.66 12.02 -8.44
CA GLU A 97 -20.66 12.27 -9.48
C GLU A 97 -20.24 13.45 -10.37
N ARG A 98 -19.93 14.62 -9.78
CA ARG A 98 -19.63 15.85 -10.53
C ARG A 98 -18.44 15.73 -11.47
N TRP A 99 -17.45 14.92 -11.12
CA TRP A 99 -16.26 14.70 -11.94
C TRP A 99 -16.29 13.37 -12.70
N ASN A 100 -17.43 12.67 -12.68
CA ASN A 100 -17.62 11.38 -13.33
C ASN A 100 -16.45 10.43 -13.03
N ILE A 101 -16.16 10.23 -11.74
CA ILE A 101 -15.07 9.35 -11.29
C ILE A 101 -15.51 7.90 -11.52
N VAL A 102 -14.77 7.18 -12.36
CA VAL A 102 -15.10 5.83 -12.82
C VAL A 102 -13.91 4.86 -12.67
N PRO A 103 -14.14 3.53 -12.69
CA PRO A 103 -13.05 2.57 -12.69
C PRO A 103 -12.00 2.85 -13.77
N GLY A 104 -10.73 2.74 -13.38
CA GLY A 104 -9.56 3.05 -14.22
C GLY A 104 -8.99 4.45 -14.01
N ASP A 105 -9.79 5.40 -13.52
CA ASP A 105 -9.33 6.76 -13.20
C ASP A 105 -8.23 6.76 -12.14
N ILE A 106 -7.38 7.78 -12.19
CA ILE A 106 -6.41 8.07 -11.14
C ILE A 106 -6.95 9.21 -10.27
N VAL A 107 -7.16 8.90 -9.00
CA VAL A 107 -7.48 9.88 -7.96
C VAL A 107 -6.27 10.12 -7.07
N LEU A 108 -6.09 11.37 -6.69
CA LEU A 108 -5.01 11.83 -5.83
C LEU A 108 -5.60 12.55 -4.63
N GLY A 109 -4.99 12.36 -3.47
CA GLY A 109 -5.37 13.08 -2.27
C GLY A 109 -4.65 12.57 -1.04
N ARG A 110 -4.87 13.26 0.07
CA ARG A 110 -4.33 12.88 1.37
C ARG A 110 -5.40 12.18 2.22
N PRO A 111 -5.06 11.09 2.92
CA PRO A 111 -5.94 10.43 3.90
C PRO A 111 -6.06 11.27 5.19
N MET A 112 -6.51 12.52 5.07
CA MET A 112 -6.57 13.50 6.17
C MET A 112 -7.51 13.03 7.29
N GLY A 113 -8.51 12.21 6.98
CA GLY A 113 -9.39 11.61 7.98
C GLY A 113 -8.66 10.77 9.04
N GLN A 114 -7.47 10.28 8.69
CA GLN A 114 -6.61 9.46 9.55
C GLN A 114 -5.29 10.17 9.87
N GLY A 115 -5.11 11.43 9.44
CA GLY A 115 -3.93 12.22 9.77
C GLY A 115 -2.64 11.84 9.01
N CYS A 116 -2.69 10.97 8.00
CA CYS A 116 -1.48 10.66 7.23
C CYS A 116 -1.15 11.82 6.26
N PRO A 117 0.07 12.41 6.35
CA PRO A 117 0.46 13.59 5.57
C PRO A 117 0.86 13.23 4.13
N VAL A 118 1.00 11.94 3.83
CA VAL A 118 1.52 11.45 2.56
C VAL A 118 0.43 11.48 1.50
N GLN A 119 0.73 12.10 0.36
CA GLN A 119 -0.13 12.06 -0.80
C GLN A 119 -0.21 10.63 -1.34
N HIS A 120 -1.44 10.12 -1.49
CA HIS A 120 -1.69 8.85 -2.11
C HIS A 120 -2.08 9.05 -3.57
N VAL A 121 -1.60 8.14 -4.42
CA VAL A 121 -2.05 7.99 -5.80
C VAL A 121 -2.81 6.69 -5.88
N LEU A 122 -4.06 6.77 -6.31
CA LEU A 122 -5.02 5.68 -6.22
C LEU A 122 -5.64 5.43 -7.61
N ARG A 123 -5.66 4.17 -8.05
CA ARG A 123 -6.43 3.76 -9.22
C ARG A 123 -7.81 3.29 -8.77
N VAL A 124 -8.87 3.89 -9.29
CA VAL A 124 -10.25 3.47 -9.00
C VAL A 124 -10.49 2.09 -9.60
N ILE A 125 -11.07 1.19 -8.82
CA ILE A 125 -11.59 -0.10 -9.31
C ILE A 125 -13.11 -0.19 -9.19
N ASP A 126 -13.70 0.57 -8.27
CA ASP A 126 -15.14 0.71 -8.11
C ASP A 126 -15.48 2.10 -7.58
N ALA A 127 -16.61 2.64 -8.03
CA ALA A 127 -17.11 3.95 -7.62
C ALA A 127 -18.62 3.85 -7.34
N ASN A 128 -19.02 4.05 -6.09
CA ASN A 128 -20.42 4.01 -5.69
C ASN A 128 -21.09 5.36 -5.95
N PRO A 129 -22.09 5.44 -6.86
CA PRO A 129 -22.70 6.72 -7.22
C PRO A 129 -23.64 7.27 -6.14
N VAL A 130 -24.09 6.44 -5.20
CA VAL A 130 -25.01 6.85 -4.12
C VAL A 130 -24.25 7.43 -2.94
N THR A 131 -23.13 6.81 -2.56
CA THR A 131 -22.39 7.19 -1.35
C THR A 131 -21.14 8.01 -1.63
N GLY A 132 -20.66 8.02 -2.88
CA GLY A 132 -19.36 8.59 -3.24
C GLY A 132 -18.17 7.79 -2.69
N VAL A 133 -18.40 6.56 -2.19
CA VAL A 133 -17.32 5.67 -1.76
C VAL A 133 -16.58 5.14 -2.98
N LEU A 134 -15.25 5.19 -2.92
CA LEU A 134 -14.38 4.64 -3.94
C LEU A 134 -13.62 3.45 -3.37
N THR A 135 -13.54 2.36 -4.13
CA THR A 135 -12.58 1.29 -3.89
C THR A 135 -11.42 1.48 -4.86
N CYS A 136 -10.20 1.46 -4.34
CA CYS A 136 -9.02 1.78 -5.12
C CYS A 136 -7.84 0.85 -4.84
N HIS A 137 -6.94 0.72 -5.81
CA HIS A 137 -5.58 0.26 -5.58
C HIS A 137 -4.65 1.43 -5.29
N THR A 138 -3.76 1.27 -4.32
CA THR A 138 -2.66 2.20 -4.12
C THR A 138 -1.60 1.91 -5.16
N ILE A 139 -1.26 2.92 -5.97
CA ILE A 139 -0.24 2.81 -7.02
C ILE A 139 0.89 3.79 -6.74
N GLY A 140 2.07 3.52 -7.32
CA GLY A 140 3.24 4.39 -7.13
C GLY A 140 2.99 5.82 -7.66
N PRO A 141 3.57 6.85 -7.02
CA PRO A 141 3.37 8.26 -7.38
C PRO A 141 3.76 8.60 -8.82
N LYS A 142 4.61 7.78 -9.46
CA LYS A 142 4.95 7.92 -10.87
C LYS A 142 3.73 7.83 -11.79
N ALA A 143 2.70 7.06 -11.41
CA ALA A 143 1.49 6.92 -12.21
C ALA A 143 0.74 8.26 -12.38
N ALA A 144 0.79 9.14 -11.38
CA ALA A 144 0.19 10.47 -11.46
C ALA A 144 0.91 11.42 -12.44
N ARG A 145 2.14 11.11 -12.86
CA ARG A 145 2.92 11.96 -13.78
C ARG A 145 2.57 11.74 -15.27
N LYS A 146 1.86 10.66 -15.59
CA LYS A 146 1.68 10.17 -16.97
C LYS A 146 0.25 10.32 -17.52
N GLY A 147 -0.70 10.83 -16.75
CA GLY A 147 -2.10 10.87 -17.17
C GLY A 147 -2.93 11.94 -16.46
N THR A 148 -4.21 12.01 -16.83
CA THR A 148 -5.18 12.89 -16.18
C THR A 148 -5.45 12.39 -14.76
N VAL A 149 -5.29 13.28 -13.78
CA VAL A 149 -5.49 12.97 -12.37
C VAL A 149 -6.64 13.82 -11.82
N LYS A 150 -7.51 13.18 -11.04
CA LYS A 150 -8.58 13.85 -10.31
C LYS A 150 -8.12 14.05 -8.86
N ASP A 151 -7.72 15.26 -8.52
CA ASP A 151 -7.24 15.59 -7.17
C ASP A 151 -8.42 15.91 -6.24
N VAL A 152 -8.81 14.92 -5.44
CA VAL A 152 -9.88 15.05 -4.45
C VAL A 152 -9.42 15.76 -3.16
N GLN A 153 -8.15 16.20 -3.11
CA GLN A 153 -7.48 16.91 -2.01
C GLN A 153 -7.34 16.09 -0.72
N ALA A 154 -8.47 15.69 -0.14
CA ALA A 154 -8.56 15.03 1.16
C ALA A 154 -9.73 14.03 1.21
N TYR A 155 -9.53 12.93 1.93
CA TYR A 155 -10.54 11.89 2.12
C TYR A 155 -10.37 11.15 3.44
N HIS A 156 -11.41 10.39 3.81
CA HIS A 156 -11.34 9.37 4.84
C HIS A 156 -10.99 8.01 4.21
N VAL A 157 -10.02 7.31 4.77
CA VAL A 157 -9.87 5.87 4.59
C VAL A 157 -10.87 5.20 5.52
N ILE A 158 -11.84 4.49 4.97
CA ILE A 158 -12.91 3.85 5.73
C ILE A 158 -12.73 2.34 5.84
N GLY A 159 -11.88 1.76 4.99
CA GLY A 159 -11.53 0.36 5.10
C GLY A 159 -10.39 -0.06 4.18
N PHE A 160 -9.95 -1.29 4.40
CA PHE A 160 -9.07 -2.02 3.51
C PHE A 160 -9.53 -3.45 3.33
N GLU A 161 -9.14 -4.05 2.22
CA GLU A 161 -9.39 -5.45 1.92
C GLU A 161 -8.15 -6.06 1.25
N GLY A 162 -7.75 -7.24 1.68
CA GLY A 162 -6.53 -7.89 1.21
C GLY A 162 -6.27 -9.23 1.85
N PHE A 163 -5.13 -9.83 1.54
CA PHE A 163 -4.65 -11.01 2.28
C PHE A 163 -3.83 -10.59 3.49
N ALA A 164 -4.09 -11.20 4.65
CA ALA A 164 -3.17 -11.09 5.78
C ALA A 164 -1.89 -11.89 5.45
N MET A 165 -0.77 -11.20 5.59
CA MET A 165 0.59 -11.69 5.36
C MET A 165 1.42 -11.37 6.61
N VAL A 166 2.53 -12.09 6.80
CA VAL A 166 3.44 -11.86 7.94
C VAL A 166 2.67 -11.74 9.26
N VAL A 167 2.01 -12.83 9.63
CA VAL A 167 1.02 -12.85 10.72
C VAL A 167 1.72 -13.12 12.05
N LYS A 168 1.80 -12.10 12.91
CA LYS A 168 2.20 -12.24 14.31
C LYS A 168 1.01 -12.67 15.18
N LYS A 169 -0.14 -12.04 14.94
CA LYS A 169 -1.43 -12.42 15.52
C LYS A 169 -2.47 -12.50 14.41
N ALA A 170 -3.19 -13.62 14.36
CA ALA A 170 -4.17 -13.87 13.31
C ALA A 170 -5.30 -12.82 13.32
N PRO A 171 -5.82 -12.42 12.15
CA PRO A 171 -7.02 -11.59 12.06
C PRO A 171 -8.23 -12.35 12.61
N GLU A 172 -8.99 -11.71 13.49
CA GLU A 172 -10.13 -12.28 14.22
C GLU A 172 -11.36 -11.38 14.04
N PHE A 173 -12.45 -11.94 13.51
CA PHE A 173 -13.69 -11.19 13.27
C PHE A 173 -14.21 -10.52 14.55
N GLY A 174 -14.62 -9.25 14.42
CA GLY A 174 -15.17 -8.44 15.52
C GLY A 174 -14.12 -7.77 16.41
N LEU A 175 -12.82 -8.09 16.25
CA LEU A 175 -11.77 -7.44 17.02
C LEU A 175 -11.19 -6.21 16.30
N ARG A 176 -10.82 -5.20 17.10
CA ARG A 176 -9.96 -4.12 16.64
C ARG A 176 -8.51 -4.59 16.72
N GLN A 177 -7.83 -4.67 15.58
CA GLN A 177 -6.45 -5.17 15.48
C GLN A 177 -5.55 -4.17 14.77
N SER A 178 -4.25 -4.22 15.08
CA SER A 178 -3.25 -3.38 14.43
C SER A 178 -2.71 -4.05 13.17
N PHE A 179 -2.55 -3.32 12.09
CA PHE A 179 -2.03 -3.87 10.85
C PHE A 179 -1.21 -2.84 10.08
N LEU A 180 -0.30 -3.33 9.24
CA LEU A 180 0.49 -2.49 8.35
C LEU A 180 0.02 -2.72 6.90
N PRO A 181 -0.49 -1.71 6.18
CA PRO A 181 -0.70 -1.84 4.74
C PRO A 181 0.65 -2.01 4.03
N SER A 182 0.81 -3.07 3.24
CA SER A 182 2.07 -3.36 2.50
C SER A 182 2.58 -2.20 1.63
N PHE A 183 1.67 -1.34 1.18
CA PHE A 183 1.95 -0.16 0.35
C PHE A 183 2.11 1.15 1.14
N CYS A 184 2.10 1.11 2.46
CA CYS A 184 2.34 2.28 3.28
C CYS A 184 3.78 2.79 3.04
N MET A 185 3.92 4.08 2.74
CA MET A 185 5.23 4.75 2.64
C MET A 185 5.67 5.38 3.97
N MET A 186 4.72 5.63 4.87
CA MET A 186 5.00 6.20 6.19
C MET A 186 5.49 5.16 7.20
N ASP A 187 5.25 3.87 6.90
CA ASP A 187 5.55 2.75 7.79
C ASP A 187 4.97 2.92 9.19
N THR A 188 3.73 3.42 9.29
CA THR A 188 3.00 3.55 10.57
C THR A 188 1.85 2.55 10.62
N ALA A 189 1.70 1.86 11.75
CA ALA A 189 0.63 0.90 11.93
C ALA A 189 -0.74 1.59 11.96
N HIS A 190 -1.71 0.94 11.35
CA HIS A 190 -3.12 1.32 11.42
C HIS A 190 -3.82 0.40 12.40
N THR A 191 -4.98 0.80 12.91
CA THR A 191 -5.93 -0.10 13.56
C THR A 191 -7.26 -0.06 12.84
N GLY A 192 -7.97 -1.18 12.84
CA GLY A 192 -9.32 -1.29 12.28
C GLY A 192 -10.08 -2.44 12.91
N PHE A 193 -11.40 -2.40 12.83
CA PHE A 193 -12.27 -3.53 13.14
C PHE A 193 -12.23 -4.54 12.01
N VAL A 194 -11.87 -5.77 12.32
CA VAL A 194 -11.91 -6.89 11.37
C VAL A 194 -13.37 -7.28 11.15
N ASN A 195 -13.91 -6.96 9.97
CA ASN A 195 -15.30 -7.22 9.59
C ASN A 195 -15.44 -8.47 8.69
N MET A 196 -14.34 -9.05 8.24
CA MET A 196 -14.37 -10.27 7.43
C MET A 196 -13.06 -11.03 7.59
N VAL A 197 -13.16 -12.34 7.78
CA VAL A 197 -12.03 -13.28 7.67
C VAL A 197 -12.53 -14.50 6.89
N LEU A 198 -12.02 -14.69 5.69
CA LEU A 198 -12.30 -15.85 4.84
C LEU A 198 -11.00 -16.58 4.52
N VAL A 199 -11.09 -17.87 4.24
CA VAL A 199 -9.96 -18.65 3.73
C VAL A 199 -10.13 -18.80 2.22
N GLN A 200 -9.20 -18.26 1.45
CA GLN A 200 -9.19 -18.38 -0.01
C GLN A 200 -7.81 -18.84 -0.47
N SER A 201 -7.75 -19.97 -1.17
CA SER A 201 -6.49 -20.55 -1.68
C SER A 201 -5.41 -20.69 -0.59
N GLY A 202 -5.80 -21.06 0.64
CA GLY A 202 -4.91 -21.22 1.78
C GLY A 202 -4.44 -19.91 2.44
N LYS A 203 -4.91 -18.74 1.99
CA LYS A 203 -4.60 -17.43 2.56
C LYS A 203 -5.81 -16.85 3.30
N LEU A 204 -5.54 -16.04 4.33
CA LEU A 204 -6.57 -15.33 5.09
C LEU A 204 -6.96 -14.04 4.36
N HIS A 205 -8.11 -14.03 3.71
CA HIS A 205 -8.72 -12.86 3.08
C HIS A 205 -9.45 -12.05 4.15
N VAL A 206 -9.01 -10.82 4.35
CA VAL A 206 -9.43 -9.97 5.45
C VAL A 206 -10.03 -8.67 4.92
N ARG A 207 -11.09 -8.21 5.57
CA ARG A 207 -11.58 -6.83 5.48
C ARG A 207 -11.52 -6.16 6.84
N VAL A 208 -10.95 -4.96 6.87
CA VAL A 208 -10.81 -4.12 8.06
C VAL A 208 -11.45 -2.77 7.80
N GLU A 209 -12.24 -2.27 8.76
CA GLU A 209 -13.00 -1.01 8.67
C GLU A 209 -12.79 -0.14 9.92
N ASP A 210 -13.35 1.08 9.94
CA ASP A 210 -13.14 2.09 11.02
C ASP A 210 -11.64 2.32 11.28
N ILE A 211 -10.94 2.72 10.22
CA ILE A 211 -9.49 2.85 10.20
C ILE A 211 -9.02 4.05 11.03
N ARG A 212 -8.05 3.81 11.91
CA ARG A 212 -7.32 4.84 12.68
C ARG A 212 -5.82 4.63 12.51
N VAL A 213 -5.06 5.71 12.32
CA VAL A 213 -3.59 5.66 12.43
C VAL A 213 -3.23 5.93 13.88
N LEU A 214 -2.29 5.17 14.41
CA LEU A 214 -1.80 5.34 15.78
C LEU A 214 -0.66 6.35 15.85
#